data_AF-A0A7H8TPV5-F1
#
_entry.id   AF-A0A7H8TPV5-F1
#
_cell.length_a   1.000
_cell.length_b   1.000
_cell.length_c   1.000
_cell.angle_alpha   90.00
_cell.angle_beta   90.00
_cell.angle_gamma   90.00
#
_symmetry.space_group_name_H-M   'P 1'
#
loop_
_entity.id
_entity.type
_entity.pdbx_description
1 polymer ?
#
loop_
_entity_poly.entity_id
_entity_poly.type
_entity_poly.pdbx_seq_one_letter_code
_entity_poly.pdbx_strand_id
1 'polypeptide(L)'
;MATEPGLAAELARRGVHPMDPDTALAALQRALDEDVSGLTVTATDWAAFLPAFTAARPSPLLSELARATDPGPADAPEPEDGPGLRDRLAELPDVERTRLLLDLVRTEAAATLGHSGADAVPAERALRDLGFDSVSAVDLRNRLKAVTGLALPASLVFDHPNATAVAGHLRTELFPDAPDATDAGDDPDAAVRAALAAVPPARLRKAGLLELILQLADGDPATTDAPTGGSDAHDLDALDGESLLRLAAETTSD
;
A
#
# COMPACT_ATOMS: atom_id res chain seq x y z
N MET A 1 1.61 34.22 20.71
CA MET A 1 0.71 33.08 21.01
C MET A 1 1.21 31.84 20.26
N ALA A 2 2.30 31.21 20.73
CA ALA A 2 2.75 29.86 20.35
C ALA A 2 4.02 29.52 21.16
N THR A 3 3.86 29.21 22.44
CA THR A 3 4.97 28.72 23.30
C THR A 3 4.66 27.36 23.93
N GLU A 4 3.68 26.64 23.37
CA GLU A 4 3.43 25.24 23.66
C GLU A 4 4.35 24.40 22.74
N PRO A 5 5.44 23.78 23.25
CA PRO A 5 6.44 23.12 22.41
C PRO A 5 5.85 21.96 21.58
N GLY A 6 4.76 21.33 22.04
CA GLY A 6 4.05 20.29 21.29
C GLY A 6 3.31 20.83 20.05
N LEU A 7 2.66 21.99 20.18
CA LEU A 7 1.89 22.61 19.09
C LEU A 7 2.80 23.05 17.94
N ALA A 8 3.98 23.59 18.25
CA ALA A 8 4.95 24.01 17.24
C ALA A 8 5.51 22.81 16.46
N ALA A 9 5.80 21.69 17.13
CA ALA A 9 6.25 20.47 16.47
C ALA A 9 5.17 19.84 15.59
N GLU A 10 3.91 19.88 16.03
CA GLU A 10 2.78 19.38 15.26
C GLU A 10 2.47 20.25 14.02
N LEU A 11 2.55 21.58 14.17
CA LEU A 11 2.41 22.51 13.05
C LEU A 11 3.53 22.36 12.04
N ALA A 12 4.78 22.19 12.50
CA ALA A 12 5.93 21.97 11.63
C ALA A 12 5.80 20.68 10.81
N ARG A 13 5.29 19.60 11.42
CA ARG A 13 4.96 18.35 10.72
C ARG A 13 3.89 18.51 9.64
N ARG A 14 3.04 19.54 9.75
CA ARG A 14 1.99 19.86 8.77
C ARG A 14 2.45 20.92 7.76
N GLY A 15 3.75 21.22 7.71
CA GLY A 15 4.33 22.21 6.81
C GLY A 15 4.15 23.65 7.26
N VAL A 16 3.73 23.93 8.48
CA VAL A 16 3.62 25.30 9.02
C VAL A 16 4.76 25.54 10.00
N HIS A 17 5.72 26.35 9.59
CA HIS A 17 6.93 26.60 10.36
C HIS A 17 6.83 27.88 11.20
N PRO A 18 7.57 27.94 12.32
CA PRO A 18 7.80 29.20 13.00
C PRO A 18 8.51 30.17 12.05
N MET A 19 7.98 31.39 11.95
CA MET A 19 8.59 32.45 11.16
C MET A 19 9.70 33.12 11.96
N ASP A 20 10.80 33.44 11.27
CA ASP A 20 11.86 34.26 11.83
C ASP A 20 11.30 35.65 12.25
N PRO A 21 11.58 36.15 13.47
CA PRO A 21 11.01 37.40 13.97
C PRO A 21 11.33 38.62 13.12
N ASP A 22 12.54 38.71 12.57
CA ASP A 22 12.94 39.86 11.75
C ASP A 22 12.18 39.84 10.42
N THR A 23 11.98 38.65 9.85
CA THR A 23 11.15 38.44 8.66
C THR A 23 9.68 38.81 8.92
N ALA A 24 9.14 38.41 10.07
CA ALA A 24 7.77 38.73 10.46
C ALA A 24 7.55 40.24 10.64
N LEU A 25 8.50 40.91 11.29
CA LEU A 25 8.47 42.36 11.49
C LEU A 25 8.60 43.13 10.16
N ALA A 26 9.46 42.67 9.26
CA ALA A 26 9.59 43.26 7.93
C ALA A 26 8.31 43.12 7.10
N ALA A 27 7.65 41.96 7.15
CA ALA A 27 6.37 41.74 6.48
C ALA A 27 5.25 42.62 7.05
N LEU A 28 5.21 42.77 8.38
CA LEU A 28 4.26 43.66 9.05
C LEU A 28 4.49 45.12 8.68
N GLN A 29 5.74 45.59 8.69
CA GLN A 29 6.07 46.96 8.31
C GLN A 29 5.61 47.26 6.88
N ARG A 30 5.86 46.35 5.95
CA ARG A 30 5.40 46.51 4.56
C ARG A 30 3.88 46.54 4.42
N ALA A 31 3.16 45.72 5.20
CA ALA A 31 1.69 45.75 5.20
C ALA A 31 1.13 47.10 5.69
N LEU A 32 1.81 47.72 6.68
CA LEU A 32 1.46 49.05 7.18
C LEU A 32 1.79 50.14 6.16
N ASP A 33 2.93 50.05 5.48
CA ASP A 33 3.35 51.01 4.46
C ASP A 33 2.42 50.99 3.22
N GLU A 34 1.85 49.83 2.89
CA GLU A 34 0.93 49.62 1.76
C GLU A 34 -0.57 49.74 2.14
N ASP A 35 -0.90 50.06 3.40
CA ASP A 35 -2.27 50.18 3.94
C ASP A 35 -3.15 48.93 3.70
N VAL A 36 -2.55 47.75 3.79
CA VAL A 36 -3.24 46.46 3.56
C VAL A 36 -3.90 45.99 4.87
N SER A 37 -5.22 46.03 4.91
CA SER A 37 -6.03 45.75 6.12
C SER A 37 -6.42 44.28 6.32
N GLY A 38 -6.03 43.38 5.39
CA GLY A 38 -6.42 41.97 5.41
C GLY A 38 -5.32 41.03 4.91
N LEU A 39 -4.15 41.08 5.53
CA LEU A 39 -2.99 40.25 5.17
C LEU A 39 -2.72 39.17 6.22
N THR A 40 -2.62 37.92 5.75
CA THR A 40 -2.10 36.80 6.56
C THR A 40 -0.75 36.38 5.98
N VAL A 41 0.29 36.42 6.81
CA VAL A 41 1.64 35.97 6.44
C VAL A 41 1.96 34.71 7.23
N THR A 42 2.38 33.67 6.54
CA THR A 42 2.75 32.38 7.16
C THR A 42 3.99 31.82 6.49
N ALA A 43 4.87 31.22 7.29
CA ALA A 43 6.01 30.47 6.78
C ALA A 43 5.55 29.02 6.55
N THR A 44 4.96 28.78 5.38
CA THR A 44 4.34 27.48 5.06
C THR A 44 5.08 26.81 3.91
N ASP A 45 5.52 25.57 4.15
CA ASP A 45 5.85 24.63 3.10
C ASP A 45 4.55 24.12 2.48
N TRP A 46 4.17 24.73 1.36
CA TRP A 46 2.94 24.40 0.66
C TRP A 46 2.95 22.98 0.08
N ALA A 47 4.11 22.42 -0.25
CA ALA A 47 4.21 21.05 -0.76
C ALA A 47 3.86 20.02 0.31
N ALA A 48 4.22 20.28 1.57
CA ALA A 48 3.82 19.46 2.72
C ALA A 48 2.39 19.78 3.22
N PHE A 49 1.99 21.06 3.22
CA PHE A 49 0.72 21.51 3.79
C PHE A 49 -0.50 21.13 2.93
N LEU A 50 -0.42 21.32 1.61
CA LEU A 50 -1.58 21.16 0.71
C LEU A 50 -2.14 19.74 0.67
N PRO A 51 -1.32 18.66 0.55
CA PRO A 51 -1.84 17.29 0.54
C PRO A 51 -2.55 16.96 1.85
N ALA A 52 -1.97 17.33 2.99
CA ALA A 52 -2.55 17.07 4.31
C ALA A 52 -3.85 17.85 4.55
N PHE A 53 -3.91 19.11 4.10
CA PHE A 53 -5.08 19.96 4.34
C PHE A 53 -6.25 19.62 3.40
N THR A 54 -5.97 19.30 2.14
CA THR A 54 -7.01 19.00 1.14
C THR A 54 -7.49 17.56 1.15
N ALA A 55 -6.84 16.67 1.90
CA ALA A 55 -7.20 15.26 2.01
C ALA A 55 -8.64 15.04 2.52
N ALA A 56 -9.09 15.85 3.49
CA ALA A 56 -10.45 15.75 4.05
C ALA A 56 -11.50 16.48 3.20
N ARG A 57 -11.10 17.56 2.51
CA ARG A 57 -11.98 18.36 1.66
C ARG A 57 -11.18 19.13 0.61
N PRO A 58 -11.50 18.99 -0.69
CA PRO A 58 -10.86 19.82 -1.72
C PRO A 58 -11.14 21.31 -1.47
N SER A 59 -10.10 22.13 -1.55
CA SER A 59 -10.17 23.58 -1.33
C SER A 59 -9.68 24.31 -2.59
N PRO A 60 -10.58 24.92 -3.39
CA PRO A 60 -10.21 25.60 -4.63
C PRO A 60 -9.28 26.81 -4.39
N LEU A 61 -9.43 27.50 -3.25
CA LEU A 61 -8.54 28.61 -2.86
C LEU A 61 -7.08 28.18 -2.70
N LEU A 62 -6.86 26.96 -2.21
CA LEU A 62 -5.52 26.44 -1.98
C LEU A 62 -4.92 25.80 -3.23
N SER A 63 -5.75 25.36 -4.18
CA SER A 63 -5.28 24.87 -5.48
C SER A 63 -4.62 25.96 -6.32
N GLU A 64 -5.07 27.21 -6.22
CA GLU A 64 -4.41 28.34 -6.89
C GLU A 64 -3.07 28.67 -6.23
N LEU A 65 -2.99 28.57 -4.91
CA LEU A 65 -1.76 28.77 -4.17
C LEU A 65 -0.71 27.70 -4.50
N ALA A 66 -1.13 26.44 -4.65
CA ALA A 66 -0.28 25.34 -5.11
C ALA A 66 0.41 25.69 -6.43
N ARG A 67 -0.37 26.17 -7.40
CA ARG A 67 0.09 26.53 -8.73
C ARG A 67 0.99 27.78 -8.74
N ALA A 68 0.81 28.69 -7.77
CA ALA A 68 1.64 29.89 -7.63
C ALA A 68 2.94 29.63 -6.85
N THR A 69 2.97 28.61 -5.99
CA THR A 69 4.16 28.22 -5.20
C THR A 69 5.00 27.19 -5.94
N ASP A 70 4.43 26.47 -6.90
CA ASP A 70 5.20 25.69 -7.87
C ASP A 70 5.99 26.67 -8.74
N PRO A 71 7.33 26.77 -8.58
CA PRO A 71 8.10 27.48 -9.57
C PRO A 71 7.91 26.67 -10.85
N GLY A 72 7.18 27.23 -11.82
CA GLY A 72 6.97 26.58 -13.12
C GLY A 72 8.29 26.01 -13.67
N PRO A 73 8.24 25.02 -14.58
CA PRO A 73 9.22 23.94 -14.80
C PRO A 73 10.59 24.38 -15.32
N ALA A 74 11.23 25.35 -14.69
CA ALA A 74 12.47 25.98 -15.12
C ALA A 74 13.64 25.69 -14.18
N ASP A 75 13.43 25.01 -13.05
CA ASP A 75 14.54 24.68 -12.12
C ASP A 75 14.29 23.45 -11.22
N ALA A 76 13.28 22.63 -11.52
CA ALA A 76 13.30 21.26 -11.01
C ALA A 76 14.40 20.52 -11.78
N PRO A 77 15.32 19.78 -11.13
CA PRO A 77 16.14 18.83 -11.87
C PRO A 77 15.17 17.93 -12.62
N GLU A 78 15.21 18.00 -13.95
CA GLU A 78 14.54 17.03 -14.81
C GLU A 78 14.85 15.65 -14.21
N PRO A 79 13.87 14.75 -14.05
CA PRO A 79 14.19 13.38 -13.70
C PRO A 79 15.18 12.93 -14.76
N GLU A 80 16.44 12.74 -14.37
CA GLU A 80 17.48 12.38 -15.32
C GLU A 80 16.95 11.20 -16.13
N ASP A 81 17.00 11.35 -17.46
CA ASP A 81 16.73 10.32 -18.47
C ASP A 81 17.78 9.19 -18.37
N GLY A 82 17.99 8.67 -17.16
CA GLY A 82 18.53 7.35 -16.92
C GLY A 82 17.40 6.32 -17.00
N PRO A 83 17.73 5.03 -17.14
CA PRO A 83 16.73 3.97 -17.11
C PRO A 83 15.89 4.12 -15.84
N GLY A 84 14.57 4.19 -16.00
CA GLY A 84 13.64 4.33 -14.90
C GLY A 84 13.83 3.18 -13.90
N LEU A 85 13.37 3.34 -12.66
CA LEU A 85 13.48 2.30 -11.63
C LEU A 85 13.02 0.91 -12.17
N ARG A 86 11.97 0.91 -13.00
CA ARG A 86 11.46 -0.27 -13.69
C ARG A 86 12.49 -0.95 -14.60
N ASP A 87 13.21 -0.19 -15.42
CA ASP A 87 14.21 -0.72 -16.36
C ASP A 87 15.40 -1.32 -15.60
N ARG A 88 15.86 -0.64 -14.54
CA ARG A 88 16.92 -1.15 -13.66
C ARG A 88 16.52 -2.46 -12.98
N LEU A 89 15.26 -2.56 -12.55
CA LEU A 89 14.71 -3.76 -11.93
C LEU A 89 14.41 -4.88 -12.94
N ALA A 90 14.20 -4.55 -14.21
CA ALA A 90 13.92 -5.51 -15.27
C ALA A 90 15.15 -6.37 -15.61
N GLU A 91 16.35 -5.81 -15.52
CA GLU A 91 17.63 -6.49 -15.78
C GLU A 91 18.04 -7.47 -14.66
N LEU A 92 17.38 -7.38 -13.49
CA LEU A 92 17.72 -8.18 -12.31
C LEU A 92 16.89 -9.48 -12.21
N PRO A 93 17.48 -10.55 -11.64
CA PRO A 93 16.74 -11.74 -11.21
C PRO A 93 15.62 -11.40 -10.22
N ASP A 94 14.53 -12.16 -10.24
CA ASP A 94 13.33 -11.87 -9.45
C ASP A 94 13.58 -11.79 -7.92
N VAL A 95 14.50 -12.62 -7.42
CA VAL A 95 14.93 -12.61 -6.01
C VAL A 95 15.65 -11.31 -5.65
N GLU A 96 16.51 -10.81 -6.53
CA GLU A 96 17.25 -9.55 -6.32
C GLU A 96 16.34 -8.34 -6.47
N ARG A 97 15.41 -8.39 -7.43
CA ARG A 97 14.35 -7.38 -7.59
C ARG A 97 13.50 -7.24 -6.33
N THR A 98 13.02 -8.36 -5.79
CA THR A 98 12.21 -8.37 -4.56
C THR A 98 12.98 -7.80 -3.38
N ARG A 99 14.27 -8.17 -3.25
CA ARG A 99 15.14 -7.65 -2.19
C ARG A 99 15.36 -6.14 -2.29
N LEU A 100 15.60 -5.62 -3.49
CA LEU A 100 15.79 -4.18 -3.71
C LEU A 100 14.51 -3.38 -3.47
N LEU A 101 13.35 -3.88 -3.91
CA LEU A 101 12.07 -3.26 -3.61
C LEU A 101 11.79 -3.24 -2.10
N LEU A 102 12.11 -4.31 -1.38
CA LEU A 102 12.01 -4.35 0.06
C LEU A 102 12.92 -3.32 0.74
N ASP A 103 14.17 -3.21 0.30
CA ASP A 103 15.13 -2.26 0.84
C ASP A 103 14.71 -0.80 0.58
N LEU A 104 14.17 -0.53 -0.61
CA LEU A 104 13.58 0.76 -0.96
C LEU A 104 12.43 1.12 -0.02
N VAL A 105 11.47 0.22 0.17
CA VAL A 105 10.32 0.45 1.06
C VAL A 105 10.79 0.70 2.49
N ARG A 106 11.76 -0.08 2.99
CA ARG A 106 12.30 0.09 4.35
C ARG A 106 13.05 1.42 4.50
N THR A 107 13.77 1.86 3.47
CA THR A 107 14.47 3.14 3.45
C THR A 107 13.48 4.31 3.52
N GLU A 108 12.44 4.30 2.68
CA GLU A 108 11.43 5.37 2.68
C GLU A 108 10.59 5.35 3.96
N ALA A 109 10.29 4.17 4.50
CA ALA A 109 9.61 4.04 5.78
C ALA A 109 10.46 4.60 6.93
N ALA A 110 11.76 4.30 6.96
CA ALA A 110 12.68 4.84 7.95
C ALA A 110 12.76 6.37 7.85
N ALA A 111 12.88 6.91 6.63
CA ALA A 111 12.92 8.35 6.40
C ALA A 111 11.63 9.06 6.84
N THR A 112 10.48 8.42 6.66
CA THR A 112 9.17 8.95 7.10
C THR A 112 9.07 9.03 8.64
N LEU A 113 9.64 8.04 9.33
CA LEU A 113 9.68 8.00 10.80
C LEU A 113 10.86 8.79 11.41
N GLY A 114 11.71 9.39 10.57
CA GLY A 114 12.91 10.11 11.03
C GLY A 114 14.02 9.19 11.55
N HIS A 115 14.02 7.92 11.17
CA HIS A 115 15.06 6.96 11.50
C HIS A 115 16.20 6.99 10.48
N SER A 116 17.44 6.89 10.98
CA SER A 116 18.63 6.79 10.15
C SER A 116 18.85 5.35 9.68
N GLY A 117 18.12 4.93 8.64
CA GLY A 117 18.40 3.71 7.88
C GLY A 117 17.32 2.63 7.91
N ALA A 118 17.29 1.83 6.83
CA ALA A 118 16.32 0.77 6.59
C ALA A 118 16.28 -0.32 7.68
N ASP A 119 17.39 -0.53 8.40
CA ASP A 119 17.50 -1.51 9.48
C ASP A 119 16.64 -1.18 10.71
N ALA A 120 16.26 0.08 10.88
CA ALA A 120 15.34 0.50 11.94
C ALA A 120 13.89 0.01 11.70
N VAL A 121 13.56 -0.38 10.46
CA VAL A 121 12.23 -0.87 10.07
C VAL A 121 12.31 -2.37 9.79
N PRO A 122 11.77 -3.25 10.67
CA PRO A 122 11.73 -4.68 10.42
C PRO A 122 10.77 -5.01 9.26
N ALA A 123 11.20 -5.90 8.35
CA ALA A 123 10.47 -6.20 7.12
C ALA A 123 9.05 -6.77 7.35
N GLU A 124 8.90 -7.67 8.33
CA GLU A 124 7.65 -8.38 8.61
C GLU A 124 6.80 -7.73 9.71
N ARG A 125 7.35 -6.76 10.44
CA ARG A 125 6.61 -6.09 11.51
C ARG A 125 5.58 -5.14 10.93
N ALA A 126 4.40 -5.08 11.55
CA ALA A 126 3.36 -4.16 11.14
C ALA A 126 3.85 -2.72 11.27
N LEU A 127 3.69 -1.92 10.20
CA LEU A 127 4.07 -0.52 10.15
C LEU A 127 3.35 0.29 11.25
N ARG A 128 2.11 -0.07 11.57
CA ARG A 128 1.32 0.54 12.66
C ARG A 128 2.00 0.43 14.02
N ASP A 129 2.62 -0.72 14.29
CA ASP A 129 3.34 -0.96 15.56
C ASP A 129 4.65 -0.18 15.64
N LEU A 130 5.12 0.36 14.51
CA LEU A 130 6.30 1.22 14.39
C LEU A 130 5.94 2.71 14.47
N GLY A 131 4.66 3.05 14.66
CA GLY A 131 4.20 4.43 14.77
C GLY A 131 3.67 5.02 13.45
N PHE A 132 3.39 4.21 12.44
CA PHE A 132 2.63 4.69 11.27
C PHE A 132 1.18 4.98 11.64
N ASP A 133 0.82 6.25 11.52
CA ASP A 133 -0.52 6.80 11.58
C ASP A 133 -1.05 7.20 10.19
N SER A 134 -2.25 7.77 10.12
CA SER A 134 -2.85 8.16 8.84
C SER A 134 -2.08 9.26 8.09
N VAL A 135 -1.28 10.09 8.78
CA VAL A 135 -0.50 11.17 8.15
C VAL A 135 0.79 10.59 7.56
N SER A 136 1.56 9.87 8.36
CA SER A 136 2.78 9.19 7.94
C SER A 136 2.53 8.13 6.86
N ALA A 137 1.35 7.48 6.84
CA ALA A 137 0.97 6.58 5.75
C ALA A 137 0.85 7.30 4.40
N VAL A 138 0.33 8.53 4.39
CA VAL A 138 0.23 9.36 3.17
C VAL A 138 1.61 9.85 2.74
N ASP A 139 2.47 10.21 3.69
CA ASP A 139 3.84 10.65 3.40
C ASP A 139 4.68 9.53 2.78
N LEU A 140 4.64 8.32 3.35
CA LEU A 140 5.29 7.15 2.77
C LEU A 140 4.77 6.86 1.36
N ARG A 141 3.45 6.94 1.15
CA ARG A 141 2.87 6.76 -0.18
C ARG A 141 3.37 7.79 -1.18
N ASN A 142 3.48 9.06 -0.78
CA ASN A 142 3.97 10.13 -1.66
C ASN A 142 5.44 9.95 -2.01
N ARG A 143 6.26 9.53 -1.03
CA ARG A 143 7.68 9.20 -1.25
C ARG A 143 7.85 8.02 -2.21
N LEU A 144 7.11 6.93 -1.99
CA LEU A 144 7.13 5.76 -2.88
C LEU A 144 6.66 6.12 -4.30
N LYS A 145 5.61 6.94 -4.44
CA LYS A 145 5.16 7.46 -5.74
C LYS A 145 6.26 8.27 -6.45
N ALA A 146 7.00 9.11 -5.74
CA ALA A 146 8.07 9.90 -6.33
C ALA A 146 9.23 9.04 -6.87
N VAL A 147 9.58 7.96 -6.16
CA VAL A 147 10.70 7.08 -6.57
C VAL A 147 10.28 6.04 -7.61
N THR A 148 9.05 5.50 -7.51
CA THR A 148 8.58 4.43 -8.40
C THR A 148 7.83 4.95 -9.62
N GLY A 149 7.33 6.18 -9.60
CA GLY A 149 6.46 6.73 -10.63
C GLY A 149 5.03 6.15 -10.64
N LEU A 150 4.69 5.25 -9.70
CA LEU A 150 3.39 4.58 -9.64
C LEU A 150 2.29 5.41 -8.99
N ALA A 151 1.05 5.24 -9.46
CA ALA A 151 -0.13 5.82 -8.84
C ALA A 151 -0.62 4.96 -7.68
N LEU A 152 -0.05 5.18 -6.49
CA LEU A 152 -0.36 4.38 -5.29
C LEU A 152 -1.60 4.89 -4.52
N PRO A 153 -2.50 4.00 -4.07
CA PRO A 153 -3.69 4.39 -3.31
C PRO A 153 -3.35 4.89 -1.90
N ALA A 154 -4.23 5.74 -1.33
CA ALA A 154 -4.06 6.27 0.02
C ALA A 154 -4.18 5.20 1.12
N SER A 155 -4.82 4.07 0.81
CA SER A 155 -5.01 2.93 1.71
C SER A 155 -3.83 1.95 1.74
N LEU A 156 -2.75 2.20 0.98
CA LEU A 156 -1.63 1.26 0.81
C LEU A 156 -1.10 0.65 2.12
N VAL A 157 -0.88 1.44 3.17
CA VAL A 157 -0.39 0.94 4.47
C VAL A 157 -1.45 0.15 5.26
N PHE A 158 -2.73 0.37 4.94
CA PHE A 158 -3.85 -0.36 5.51
C PHE A 158 -4.07 -1.69 4.82
N ASP A 159 -3.92 -1.72 3.49
CA ASP A 159 -4.04 -2.90 2.65
C ASP A 159 -2.80 -3.82 2.76
N HIS A 160 -1.64 -3.21 3.00
CA HIS A 160 -0.34 -3.88 3.13
C HIS A 160 0.33 -3.51 4.46
N PRO A 161 0.12 -4.30 5.53
CA PRO A 161 0.45 -3.89 6.89
C PRO A 161 1.95 -3.85 7.19
N ASN A 162 2.80 -4.48 6.37
CA ASN A 162 4.25 -4.55 6.58
C ASN A 162 5.03 -4.22 5.29
N ALA A 163 6.34 -3.98 5.43
CA ALA A 163 7.19 -3.58 4.31
C ALA A 163 7.30 -4.66 3.22
N THR A 164 7.28 -5.94 3.59
CA THR A 164 7.25 -7.06 2.64
C THR A 164 6.00 -7.04 1.76
N ALA A 165 4.83 -6.81 2.34
CA ALA A 165 3.57 -6.74 1.61
C ALA A 165 3.53 -5.55 0.65
N VAL A 166 4.02 -4.38 1.08
CA VAL A 166 4.14 -3.20 0.21
C VAL A 166 5.11 -3.47 -0.95
N ALA A 167 6.26 -4.09 -0.69
CA ALA A 167 7.22 -4.43 -1.73
C ALA A 167 6.65 -5.43 -2.75
N GLY A 168 5.86 -6.40 -2.29
CA GLY A 168 5.12 -7.33 -3.15
C GLY A 168 4.14 -6.60 -4.07
N HIS A 169 3.33 -5.69 -3.52
CA HIS A 169 2.39 -4.90 -4.30
C HIS A 169 3.10 -4.03 -5.35
N LEU A 170 4.20 -3.35 -4.98
CA LEU A 170 5.01 -2.58 -5.94
C LEU A 170 5.57 -3.46 -7.06
N ARG A 171 5.96 -4.71 -6.75
CA ARG A 171 6.43 -5.65 -7.77
C ARG A 171 5.32 -5.98 -8.77
N THR A 172 4.11 -6.28 -8.30
CA THR A 172 2.96 -6.60 -9.16
C THR A 172 2.58 -5.42 -10.06
N GLU A 173 2.59 -4.20 -9.51
CA GLU A 173 2.32 -2.97 -10.29
C GLU A 173 3.43 -2.66 -11.32
N LEU A 174 4.70 -2.92 -10.98
CA LEU A 174 5.83 -2.72 -11.90
C LEU A 174 5.98 -3.84 -12.93
N PHE A 175 5.53 -5.06 -12.62
CA PHE A 175 5.69 -6.26 -13.44
C PHE A 175 4.39 -7.10 -13.44
N PRO A 176 3.30 -6.62 -14.07
CA PRO A 176 2.01 -7.33 -14.06
C PRO A 176 2.04 -8.68 -14.78
N ASP A 177 3.05 -8.94 -15.63
CA ASP A 177 3.23 -10.20 -16.36
C ASP A 177 4.16 -11.21 -15.64
N ALA A 178 4.69 -10.85 -14.45
CA ALA A 178 5.52 -11.76 -13.66
C ALA A 178 4.63 -12.64 -12.76
N PRO A 179 4.85 -13.97 -12.69
CA PRO A 179 4.05 -14.83 -11.83
C PRO A 179 4.23 -14.40 -10.36
N ASP A 180 3.11 -14.00 -9.73
CA ASP A 180 3.09 -13.55 -8.34
C ASP A 180 3.57 -14.65 -7.39
N ALA A 181 4.69 -14.40 -6.70
CA ALA A 181 5.16 -15.25 -5.60
C ALA A 181 4.39 -15.00 -4.27
N THR A 182 3.32 -14.22 -4.30
CA THR A 182 2.59 -13.74 -3.11
C THR A 182 1.20 -14.32 -2.93
N ASP A 183 0.71 -15.18 -3.84
CA ASP A 183 -0.55 -15.92 -3.65
C ASP A 183 -0.35 -17.25 -2.90
N ALA A 184 0.48 -17.24 -1.86
CA ALA A 184 0.65 -18.36 -0.93
C ALA A 184 -0.38 -18.30 0.22
N GLY A 185 -1.54 -17.70 -0.04
CA GLY A 185 -2.53 -17.34 0.98
C GLY A 185 -3.69 -18.31 1.18
N ASP A 186 -4.11 -19.09 0.16
CA ASP A 186 -5.30 -19.96 0.31
C ASP A 186 -5.26 -21.27 -0.50
N ASP A 187 -4.11 -21.59 -1.10
CA ASP A 187 -3.88 -22.89 -1.77
C ASP A 187 -2.88 -23.72 -0.95
N PRO A 188 -3.35 -24.77 -0.22
CA PRO A 188 -2.46 -25.62 0.58
C PRO A 188 -1.39 -26.33 -0.26
N ASP A 189 -1.59 -26.41 -1.58
CA ASP A 189 -0.67 -27.04 -2.52
C ASP A 189 0.21 -26.04 -3.29
N ALA A 190 0.06 -24.72 -3.08
CA ALA A 190 0.88 -23.70 -3.76
C ALA A 190 2.37 -23.85 -3.45
N ALA A 191 2.70 -24.09 -2.18
CA ALA A 191 4.07 -24.32 -1.75
C ALA A 191 4.65 -25.59 -2.38
N VAL A 192 3.84 -26.65 -2.51
CA VAL A 192 4.24 -27.92 -3.13
C VAL A 192 4.46 -27.74 -4.64
N ARG A 193 3.56 -27.03 -5.32
CA ARG A 193 3.65 -26.74 -6.75
C ARG A 193 4.86 -25.87 -7.09
N ALA A 194 5.12 -24.84 -6.28
CA ALA A 194 6.31 -24.01 -6.42
C ALA A 194 7.60 -24.81 -6.20
N ALA A 195 7.63 -25.69 -5.18
CA ALA A 195 8.76 -26.56 -4.92
C ALA A 195 9.00 -27.55 -6.07
N LEU A 196 7.95 -28.12 -6.65
CA LEU A 196 8.05 -29.01 -7.82
C LEU A 196 8.55 -28.26 -9.08
N ALA A 197 8.08 -27.03 -9.31
CA ALA A 197 8.51 -26.21 -10.45
C ALA A 197 9.96 -25.74 -10.34
N ALA A 198 10.46 -25.49 -9.12
CA ALA A 198 11.84 -25.04 -8.89
C ALA A 198 12.89 -26.16 -9.06
N VAL A 199 12.50 -27.43 -9.01
CA VAL A 199 13.43 -28.56 -9.16
C VAL A 199 13.58 -28.93 -10.63
N PRO A 200 14.80 -28.87 -11.22
CA PRO A 200 15.00 -29.27 -12.60
C PRO A 200 14.59 -30.73 -12.85
N PRO A 201 13.92 -31.05 -13.97
CA PRO A 201 13.42 -32.40 -14.25
C PRO A 201 14.52 -33.45 -14.32
N ALA A 202 15.76 -33.06 -14.65
CA ALA A 202 16.92 -33.95 -14.59
C ALA A 202 17.24 -34.46 -13.17
N ARG A 203 17.00 -33.63 -12.14
CA ARG A 203 17.21 -33.99 -10.73
C ARG A 203 16.10 -34.90 -10.23
N LEU A 204 14.85 -34.64 -10.61
CA LEU A 204 13.72 -35.52 -10.34
C LEU A 204 13.89 -36.89 -10.98
N ARG A 205 14.41 -36.93 -12.23
CA ARG A 205 14.73 -38.18 -12.94
C ARG A 205 15.84 -38.97 -12.25
N LYS A 206 16.92 -38.29 -11.82
CA LYS A 206 18.03 -38.93 -11.08
C LYS A 206 17.59 -39.51 -9.73
N ALA A 207 16.60 -38.90 -9.09
CA ALA A 207 16.00 -39.38 -7.85
C ALA A 207 14.91 -40.45 -8.05
N GLY A 208 14.56 -40.78 -9.30
CA GLY A 208 13.48 -41.73 -9.62
C GLY A 208 12.06 -41.21 -9.36
N LEU A 209 11.91 -39.93 -9.01
CA LEU A 209 10.62 -39.32 -8.65
C LEU A 209 9.80 -38.89 -9.86
N LEU A 210 10.44 -38.61 -11.00
CA LEU A 210 9.76 -38.11 -12.20
C LEU A 210 8.73 -39.11 -12.74
N GLU A 211 9.07 -40.40 -12.78
CA GLU A 211 8.17 -41.45 -13.27
C GLU A 211 6.98 -41.67 -12.32
N LEU A 212 7.19 -41.56 -11.00
CA LEU A 212 6.13 -41.64 -10.01
C LEU A 212 5.14 -40.46 -10.13
N ILE A 213 5.66 -39.25 -10.38
CA ILE A 213 4.82 -38.05 -10.57
C ILE A 213 4.01 -38.17 -11.86
N LEU A 214 4.60 -38.63 -12.96
CA LEU A 214 3.90 -38.85 -14.23
C LEU A 214 2.84 -39.94 -14.12
N GLN A 215 3.16 -41.06 -13.45
CA GLN A 215 2.21 -42.14 -13.21
C GLN A 215 1.03 -41.72 -12.34
N LEU A 216 1.26 -40.83 -11.36
CA LEU A 216 0.19 -40.27 -10.54
C LEU A 216 -0.65 -39.24 -11.31
N ALA A 217 -0.03 -38.43 -12.16
CA ALA A 217 -0.72 -37.46 -13.03
C ALA A 217 -1.59 -38.14 -14.10
N ASP A 218 -1.16 -39.30 -14.60
CA ASP A 218 -1.93 -40.13 -15.53
C ASP A 218 -3.10 -40.89 -14.86
N GLY A 219 -3.18 -40.86 -13.52
CA GLY A 219 -4.12 -41.65 -12.74
C GLY A 219 -4.93 -40.85 -11.72
N ASP A 220 -5.73 -39.86 -12.17
CA ASP A 220 -7.12 -39.61 -11.69
C ASP A 220 -7.83 -38.51 -12.50
N PRO A 221 -8.89 -38.80 -13.28
CA PRO A 221 -9.84 -37.80 -13.77
C PRO A 221 -10.94 -37.55 -12.72
N ALA A 222 -10.61 -37.04 -11.54
CA ALA A 222 -11.63 -36.75 -10.51
C ALA A 222 -11.29 -35.56 -9.60
N THR A 223 -11.34 -34.35 -10.15
CA THR A 223 -11.74 -33.15 -9.40
C THR A 223 -12.60 -32.22 -10.28
N THR A 224 -13.78 -32.71 -10.70
CA THR A 224 -14.88 -31.83 -11.16
C THR A 224 -16.25 -32.25 -10.64
N ASP A 225 -16.37 -33.25 -9.76
CA ASP A 225 -17.66 -33.53 -9.14
C ASP A 225 -17.93 -32.58 -7.96
N ALA A 226 -18.49 -31.42 -8.30
CA ALA A 226 -19.50 -30.82 -7.45
C ALA A 226 -20.63 -31.85 -7.27
N PRO A 227 -21.03 -32.22 -6.04
CA PRO A 227 -22.14 -33.13 -5.86
C PRO A 227 -23.42 -32.42 -6.29
N THR A 228 -23.91 -32.76 -7.49
CA THR A 228 -25.29 -32.48 -7.90
C THR A 228 -26.18 -33.50 -7.17
N GLY A 229 -26.39 -33.27 -5.88
CA GLY A 229 -27.33 -34.01 -5.06
C GLY A 229 -28.75 -33.57 -5.38
N GLY A 230 -29.34 -34.15 -6.42
CA GLY A 230 -30.79 -34.13 -6.61
C GLY A 230 -31.42 -35.38 -6.01
N SER A 231 -32.17 -35.22 -4.90
CA SER A 231 -33.48 -35.87 -4.68
C SER A 231 -34.04 -35.48 -3.30
N ASP A 232 -34.98 -34.54 -3.34
CA ASP A 232 -36.19 -34.45 -2.52
C ASP A 232 -36.11 -34.43 -0.98
N ALA A 233 -36.16 -33.21 -0.42
CA ALA A 233 -36.86 -32.93 0.85
C ALA A 233 -37.32 -31.45 0.91
N HIS A 234 -38.49 -31.22 0.30
CA HIS A 234 -39.52 -30.22 0.63
C HIS A 234 -39.21 -28.72 0.49
N ASP A 235 -39.73 -28.16 -0.61
CA ASP A 235 -40.15 -26.76 -0.73
C ASP A 235 -41.07 -26.38 0.45
N LEU A 236 -40.49 -25.71 1.45
CA LEU A 236 -41.22 -25.22 2.62
C LEU A 236 -42.16 -24.04 2.31
N ASP A 237 -42.08 -23.47 1.10
CA ASP A 237 -42.86 -22.30 0.70
C ASP A 237 -44.22 -22.62 0.06
N ALA A 238 -44.59 -23.90 -0.07
CA ALA A 238 -45.88 -24.33 -0.64
C ALA A 238 -46.77 -25.14 0.32
N LEU A 239 -46.45 -25.19 1.62
CA LEU A 239 -47.24 -25.91 2.62
C LEU A 239 -48.39 -25.06 3.15
N ASP A 240 -49.61 -25.60 3.12
CA ASP A 240 -50.76 -25.01 3.79
C ASP A 240 -50.65 -25.17 5.32
N GLY A 241 -51.29 -24.25 6.06
CA GLY A 241 -51.15 -24.14 7.51
C GLY A 241 -51.59 -25.38 8.31
N GLU A 242 -52.41 -26.26 7.72
CA GLU A 242 -52.81 -27.53 8.35
C GLU A 242 -51.71 -28.60 8.27
N SER A 243 -50.88 -28.59 7.23
CA SER A 243 -49.80 -29.57 7.06
C SER A 243 -48.63 -29.32 8.02
N LEU A 244 -48.39 -28.07 8.40
CA LEU A 244 -47.36 -27.70 9.40
C LEU A 244 -47.72 -28.14 10.83
N LEU A 245 -49.02 -28.18 11.17
CA LEU A 245 -49.47 -28.64 12.49
C LEU A 245 -49.30 -30.15 12.67
N ARG A 246 -49.33 -30.92 11.58
CA ARG A 246 -49.09 -32.38 11.61
C ARG A 246 -47.61 -32.71 11.83
N LEU A 247 -46.71 -31.96 11.20
CA LEU A 247 -45.27 -32.20 11.29
C LEU A 247 -44.71 -31.86 12.70
N ALA A 248 -45.27 -30.86 13.38
CA ALA A 248 -44.86 -30.49 14.74
C ALA A 248 -45.31 -31.49 15.83
N ALA A 249 -46.32 -32.31 15.56
CA ALA A 249 -46.79 -33.33 16.49
C ALA A 249 -45.92 -34.62 16.45
N GLU A 250 -45.21 -34.87 15.35
CA GLU A 250 -44.35 -36.06 15.19
C GLU A 250 -42.93 -35.86 15.76
N THR A 251 -42.43 -34.63 15.86
CA THR A 251 -41.06 -34.36 16.33
C THR A 251 -40.91 -34.22 17.86
N THR A 252 -41.98 -34.38 18.65
CA THR A 252 -41.94 -34.20 20.13
C THR A 252 -42.00 -35.54 20.89
N SER A 253 -41.83 -36.68 20.22
CA SER A 253 -41.86 -37.99 20.88
C SER A 253 -40.66 -38.86 20.51
N ASP A 254 -39.46 -38.45 20.95
CA ASP A 254 -38.40 -39.34 21.46
C ASP A 254 -37.39 -38.53 22.29
#